data_AF-A0A916QNF1-F1
#
_entry.id   AF-A0A916QNF1-F1
#
_cell.length_a   1.000
_cell.length_b   1.000
_cell.length_c   1.000
_cell.angle_alpha   90.00
_cell.angle_beta   90.00
_cell.angle_gamma   90.00
#
_symmetry.space_group_name_H-M   'P 1'
#
loop_
_entity.id
_entity.type
_entity.pdbx_description
1 polymer ?
#
loop_
_entity_poly.entity_id
_entity_poly.type
_entity_poly.pdbx_seq_one_letter_code
_entity_poly.pdbx_strand_id
1 'polypeptide(L)'
;MPFFEVEQKHDDFMQQSRIWVFFGAALLSLVAGYVNVVMLSFFAVPVSHMSGAVSHLGIVLSDVDFKDLLLVTSIVTGFFSGALVSGIILRDTLFRMRRRYGAILLIEGALLFVTMFLALKGLNAAIPIAATACGLQNAMASSYRGLTLRTTHVTGIVTDLGALLGNRLQGREVKSWKFGLLLSVLIAFFVGGLGGALFLSLFGMWALGAASGVCLISGVTVIFIAMATDVAGT
;
A
#
# COMPACT_ATOMS: atom_id res chain seq x y z
N MET A 1 -33.22 9.94 13.89
CA MET A 1 -32.59 10.70 12.78
C MET A 1 -33.12 10.10 11.49
N PRO A 2 -33.72 10.88 10.59
CA PRO A 2 -34.31 10.35 9.39
C PRO A 2 -33.19 9.78 8.50
N PHE A 3 -33.39 8.57 8.01
CA PHE A 3 -32.44 7.80 7.18
C PHE A 3 -31.82 8.63 6.04
N PHE A 4 -32.60 9.53 5.44
CA PHE A 4 -32.17 10.45 4.39
C PHE A 4 -31.08 11.44 4.81
N GLU A 5 -31.11 11.99 6.03
CA GLU A 5 -30.05 12.89 6.51
C GLU A 5 -28.72 12.16 6.73
N VAL A 6 -28.76 10.88 7.11
CA VAL A 6 -27.56 10.06 7.28
C VAL A 6 -26.92 9.75 5.92
N GLU A 7 -27.72 9.49 4.90
CA GLU A 7 -27.27 9.19 3.55
C GLU A 7 -26.75 10.44 2.82
N GLN A 8 -27.42 11.59 2.97
CA GLN A 8 -26.93 12.87 2.45
C GLN A 8 -25.59 13.27 3.08
N LYS A 9 -25.46 13.14 4.41
CA LYS A 9 -24.21 13.41 5.13
C LYS A 9 -23.10 12.43 4.76
N HIS A 10 -23.46 11.20 4.36
CA HIS A 10 -22.52 10.20 3.84
C HIS A 10 -21.98 10.58 2.46
N ASP A 11 -22.86 11.02 1.55
CA ASP A 11 -22.49 11.42 0.19
C ASP A 11 -21.66 12.71 0.16
N ASP A 12 -22.00 13.69 0.99
CA ASP A 12 -21.24 14.94 1.15
C ASP A 12 -19.84 14.68 1.71
N PHE A 13 -19.72 13.82 2.74
CA PHE A 13 -18.41 13.39 3.27
C PHE A 13 -17.56 12.69 2.19
N MET A 14 -18.17 11.82 1.40
CA MET A 14 -17.49 11.11 0.30
C MET A 14 -17.09 12.05 -0.85
N GLN A 15 -17.81 13.16 -1.03
CA GLN A 15 -17.49 14.18 -2.04
C GLN A 15 -16.36 15.11 -1.57
N GLN A 16 -16.36 15.51 -0.29
CA GLN A 16 -15.33 16.37 0.30
C GLN A 16 -13.99 15.64 0.53
N SER A 17 -14.02 14.31 0.71
CA SER A 17 -12.83 13.47 0.87
C SER A 17 -12.14 13.07 -0.45
N ARG A 18 -12.69 13.42 -1.61
CA ARG A 18 -12.20 12.95 -2.92
C ARG A 18 -10.73 13.31 -3.16
N ILE A 19 -10.31 14.54 -2.89
CA ILE A 19 -8.92 14.97 -3.08
C ILE A 19 -7.97 14.17 -2.19
N TRP A 20 -8.32 13.99 -0.92
CA TRP A 20 -7.51 13.23 0.04
C TRP A 20 -7.40 11.76 -0.32
N VAL A 21 -8.47 11.16 -0.82
CA VAL A 21 -8.46 9.76 -1.29
C VAL A 21 -7.58 9.61 -2.53
N PHE A 22 -7.69 10.49 -3.52
CA PHE A 22 -6.86 10.44 -4.72
C PHE A 22 -5.39 10.65 -4.39
N PHE A 23 -5.08 11.71 -3.64
CA PHE A 23 -3.71 12.03 -3.26
C PHE A 23 -3.10 10.93 -2.37
N GLY A 24 -3.82 10.49 -1.34
CA GLY A 24 -3.36 9.43 -0.44
C GLY A 24 -3.15 8.11 -1.17
N ALA A 25 -4.10 7.69 -2.00
CA ALA A 25 -3.97 6.46 -2.78
C ALA A 25 -2.79 6.52 -3.76
N ALA A 26 -2.60 7.65 -4.46
CA ALA A 26 -1.47 7.84 -5.36
C ALA A 26 -0.14 7.86 -4.60
N LEU A 27 -0.02 8.60 -3.50
CA LEU A 27 1.20 8.67 -2.70
C LEU A 27 1.59 7.31 -2.13
N LEU A 28 0.64 6.59 -1.53
CA LEU A 28 0.88 5.24 -1.02
C LEU A 28 1.27 4.28 -2.14
N SER A 29 0.61 4.37 -3.30
CA SER A 29 0.96 3.55 -4.46
C SER A 29 2.37 3.84 -4.97
N LEU A 30 2.78 5.11 -4.98
CA LEU A 30 4.14 5.53 -5.32
C LEU A 30 5.16 4.92 -4.36
N VAL A 31 4.94 5.03 -3.05
CA VAL A 31 5.83 4.40 -2.05
C VAL A 31 5.87 2.87 -2.23
N ALA A 32 4.71 2.25 -2.46
CA ALA A 32 4.62 0.80 -2.63
C ALA A 32 5.40 0.33 -3.87
N GLY A 33 5.27 1.03 -5.00
CA GLY A 33 6.03 0.76 -6.21
C GLY A 33 7.54 0.95 -6.02
N TYR A 34 7.92 2.03 -5.32
CA TYR A 34 9.31 2.31 -4.96
C TYR A 34 9.93 1.18 -4.13
N VAL A 35 9.31 0.83 -3.01
CA VAL A 35 9.79 -0.22 -2.10
C VAL A 35 9.84 -1.57 -2.82
N ASN A 36 8.83 -1.89 -3.62
CA ASN A 36 8.79 -3.16 -4.35
C ASN A 36 9.96 -3.29 -5.33
N VAL A 37 10.29 -2.24 -6.09
CA VAL A 37 11.43 -2.26 -7.02
C VAL A 37 12.77 -2.27 -6.29
N VAL A 38 12.92 -1.52 -5.19
CA VAL A 38 14.16 -1.55 -4.38
C VAL A 38 14.41 -2.96 -3.85
N MET A 39 13.39 -3.59 -3.25
CA MET A 39 13.51 -4.93 -2.67
C MET A 39 13.71 -6.00 -3.74
N LEU A 40 12.96 -5.94 -4.85
CA LEU A 40 13.11 -6.88 -5.96
C LEU A 40 14.49 -6.78 -6.61
N SER A 41 15.02 -5.57 -6.80
CA SER A 41 16.32 -5.37 -7.46
C SER A 41 17.50 -5.77 -6.57
N PHE A 42 17.38 -5.58 -5.25
CA PHE A 42 18.47 -5.91 -4.31
C PHE A 42 18.46 -7.38 -3.86
N PHE A 43 17.28 -7.91 -3.54
CA PHE A 43 17.13 -9.28 -3.00
C PHE A 43 16.64 -10.29 -4.03
N ALA A 44 16.36 -9.87 -5.28
CA ALA A 44 15.78 -10.71 -6.34
C ALA A 44 14.41 -11.33 -5.99
N VAL A 45 13.74 -10.87 -4.93
CA VAL A 45 12.45 -11.42 -4.50
C VAL A 45 11.41 -10.31 -4.30
N PRO A 46 10.20 -10.45 -4.89
CA PRO A 46 9.13 -9.51 -4.64
C PRO A 46 8.52 -9.71 -3.25
N VAL A 47 8.45 -8.63 -2.45
CA VAL A 47 7.89 -8.66 -1.09
C VAL A 47 6.40 -8.29 -1.03
N SER A 48 5.80 -7.86 -2.14
CA SER A 48 4.39 -7.46 -2.20
C SER A 48 3.50 -8.37 -3.07
N HIS A 49 4.09 -9.26 -3.87
CA HIS A 49 3.37 -10.12 -4.81
C HIS A 49 2.99 -11.47 -4.20
N MET A 50 1.93 -11.49 -3.40
CA MET A 50 1.53 -12.69 -2.63
C MET A 50 1.13 -13.88 -3.50
N SER A 51 0.44 -13.68 -4.62
CA SER A 51 0.09 -14.79 -5.53
C SER A 51 1.33 -15.50 -6.10
N GLY A 52 2.37 -14.72 -6.42
CA GLY A 52 3.65 -15.25 -6.86
C GLY A 52 4.38 -15.98 -5.74
N ALA A 53 4.45 -15.37 -4.55
CA ALA A 53 5.11 -15.98 -3.39
C ALA A 53 4.46 -17.31 -2.98
N VAL A 54 3.13 -17.40 -2.94
CA VAL A 54 2.42 -18.65 -2.62
C VAL A 54 2.61 -19.71 -3.70
N SER A 55 2.63 -19.32 -4.98
CA SER A 55 2.93 -20.25 -6.07
C SER A 55 4.36 -20.80 -5.96
N HIS A 56 5.32 -19.92 -5.63
CA HIS A 56 6.72 -20.30 -5.42
C HIS A 56 6.87 -21.22 -4.20
N LEU A 57 6.13 -21.01 -3.11
CA LEU A 57 6.07 -21.95 -2.00
C LEU A 57 5.66 -23.35 -2.44
N GLY A 58 4.67 -23.46 -3.33
CA GLY A 58 4.22 -24.75 -3.85
C GLY A 58 5.32 -25.49 -4.63
N ILE A 59 6.11 -24.76 -5.42
CA ILE A 59 7.25 -25.31 -6.19
C ILE A 59 8.37 -25.74 -5.24
N VAL A 60 8.80 -24.86 -4.33
CA VAL A 60 9.94 -25.18 -3.46
C VAL A 60 9.60 -26.31 -2.49
N LEU A 61 8.34 -26.45 -2.10
CA LEU A 61 7.88 -27.57 -1.29
C LEU A 61 7.95 -28.91 -2.04
N SER A 62 7.80 -28.94 -3.37
CA SER A 62 7.99 -30.16 -4.16
C SER A 62 9.46 -30.52 -4.36
N ASP A 63 10.34 -29.52 -4.43
CA ASP A 63 11.75 -29.70 -4.77
C ASP A 63 12.68 -29.86 -3.55
N VAL A 64 12.15 -29.67 -2.32
CA VAL A 64 12.86 -29.86 -1.03
C VAL A 64 14.07 -28.93 -0.84
N ASP A 65 14.07 -27.74 -1.45
CA ASP A 65 15.05 -26.71 -1.13
C ASP A 65 14.66 -25.98 0.18
N PHE A 66 15.25 -26.43 1.29
CA PHE A 66 14.97 -25.89 2.61
C PHE A 66 15.31 -24.40 2.76
N LYS A 67 16.30 -23.87 2.04
CA LYS A 67 16.70 -22.46 2.19
C LYS A 67 15.69 -21.54 1.54
N ASP A 68 15.30 -21.86 0.31
CA ASP A 68 14.29 -21.10 -0.42
C ASP A 68 12.91 -21.26 0.24
N LEU A 69 12.62 -22.44 0.80
CA LEU A 69 11.38 -22.68 1.54
C LEU A 69 11.26 -21.73 2.74
N LEU A 70 12.32 -21.64 3.56
CA LEU A 70 12.36 -20.76 4.72
C LEU A 70 12.23 -19.29 4.30
N LEU A 71 12.94 -18.88 3.26
CA LEU A 71 12.89 -17.51 2.75
C LEU A 71 11.47 -17.13 2.32
N VAL A 72 10.85 -17.91 1.43
CA VAL A 72 9.54 -17.57 0.88
C VAL A 72 8.45 -17.68 1.95
N THR A 73 8.59 -18.64 2.88
CA THR A 73 7.67 -18.76 4.03
C THR A 73 7.78 -17.53 4.92
N SER A 74 8.99 -17.01 5.15
CA SER A 74 9.20 -15.79 5.93
C SER A 74 8.58 -14.55 5.28
N ILE A 75 8.57 -14.48 3.95
CA ILE A 75 7.91 -13.39 3.21
C ILE A 75 6.40 -13.45 3.39
N VAL A 76 5.79 -14.62 3.18
CA VAL A 76 4.33 -14.79 3.31
C VAL A 76 3.87 -14.53 4.74
N THR A 77 4.58 -15.09 5.71
CA THR A 77 4.26 -14.89 7.14
C THR A 77 4.48 -13.44 7.57
N GLY A 78 5.59 -12.81 7.18
CA GLY A 78 5.85 -11.39 7.44
C GLY A 78 4.76 -10.49 6.88
N PHE A 79 4.43 -10.64 5.59
CA PHE A 79 3.34 -9.90 4.96
C PHE A 79 2.01 -10.10 5.68
N PHE A 80 1.66 -11.34 6.00
CA PHE A 80 0.45 -11.66 6.76
C PHE A 80 0.44 -10.99 8.14
N SER A 81 1.55 -11.03 8.88
CA SER A 81 1.68 -10.36 10.18
C SER A 81 1.48 -8.85 10.06
N GLY A 82 2.06 -8.21 9.04
CA GLY A 82 1.83 -6.80 8.77
C GLY A 82 0.37 -6.48 8.49
N ALA A 83 -0.27 -7.29 7.65
CA ALA A 83 -1.68 -7.15 7.33
C ALA A 83 -2.58 -7.33 8.56
N LEU A 84 -2.26 -8.30 9.42
CA LEU A 84 -2.94 -8.56 10.68
C LEU A 84 -2.84 -7.36 11.62
N VAL A 85 -1.64 -6.79 11.81
CA VAL A 85 -1.42 -5.60 12.64
C VAL A 85 -2.23 -4.41 12.11
N SER A 86 -2.22 -4.19 10.80
CA SER A 86 -3.02 -3.14 10.16
C SER A 86 -4.52 -3.31 10.42
N GLY A 87 -5.04 -4.54 10.31
CA GLY A 87 -6.43 -4.87 10.62
C GLY A 87 -6.81 -4.70 12.09
N ILE A 88 -5.89 -5.00 13.02
CA ILE A 88 -6.12 -4.76 14.47
C ILE A 88 -6.20 -3.26 14.77
N ILE A 89 -5.36 -2.45 14.11
CA ILE A 89 -5.33 -0.99 14.29
C ILE A 89 -6.56 -0.34 13.62
N LEU A 90 -6.88 -0.73 12.37
CA LEU A 90 -8.03 -0.22 11.61
C LEU A 90 -9.30 -1.01 11.94
N ARG A 91 -10.02 -0.56 12.98
CA ARG A 91 -11.31 -1.14 13.37
C ARG A 91 -12.46 -0.88 12.38
N ASP A 92 -12.28 0.02 11.40
CA ASP A 92 -13.33 0.49 10.49
C ASP A 92 -12.98 0.13 9.03
N THR A 93 -13.95 -0.29 8.23
CA THR A 93 -13.76 -0.67 6.80
C THR A 93 -13.89 0.51 5.82
N LEU A 94 -14.47 1.62 6.27
CA LEU A 94 -14.68 2.84 5.49
C LEU A 94 -13.54 3.83 5.72
N PHE A 95 -13.06 4.45 4.64
CA PHE A 95 -12.04 5.50 4.75
C PHE A 95 -12.56 6.67 5.56
N ARG A 96 -11.88 6.99 6.66
CA ARG A 96 -12.05 8.23 7.42
C ARG A 96 -10.67 8.70 7.84
N MET A 97 -10.34 9.95 7.54
CA MET A 97 -9.06 10.54 7.92
C MET A 97 -8.96 10.58 9.45
N ARG A 98 -8.30 9.58 10.03
CA ARG A 98 -8.19 9.34 11.47
C ARG A 98 -6.74 9.13 11.85
N ARG A 99 -6.41 9.46 13.10
CA ARG A 99 -5.06 9.31 13.67
C ARG A 99 -4.46 7.90 13.50
N ARG A 100 -5.31 6.88 13.42
CA ARG A 100 -4.94 5.47 13.20
C ARG A 100 -4.24 5.22 11.86
N TYR A 101 -4.64 5.90 10.79
CA TYR A 101 -3.94 5.81 9.51
C TYR A 101 -2.53 6.38 9.62
N GLY A 102 -2.37 7.49 10.35
CA GLY A 102 -1.06 8.07 10.61
C GLY A 102 -0.18 7.15 11.47
N ALA A 103 -0.74 6.48 12.48
CA ALA A 103 -0.01 5.50 13.29
C ALA A 103 0.53 4.32 12.45
N ILE A 104 -0.27 3.82 11.49
CA ILE A 104 0.15 2.77 10.56
C ILE A 104 1.32 3.25 9.69
N LEU A 105 1.22 4.45 9.12
CA LEU A 105 2.30 5.08 8.36
C LEU A 105 3.60 5.25 9.17
N LEU A 106 3.49 5.59 10.46
CA LEU A 106 4.66 5.67 11.34
C LEU A 106 5.31 4.31 11.57
N ILE A 107 4.50 3.27 11.81
CA ILE A 107 4.98 1.89 11.97
C ILE A 107 5.64 1.40 10.68
N GLU A 108 5.01 1.64 9.54
CA GLU A 108 5.54 1.31 8.22
C GLU A 108 6.90 1.96 7.99
N GLY A 109 7.01 3.28 8.22
CA GLY A 109 8.27 4.02 8.09
C GLY A 109 9.36 3.46 9.00
N ALA A 110 9.03 3.16 10.26
CA ALA A 110 9.98 2.55 11.20
C ALA A 110 10.45 1.16 10.73
N LEU A 111 9.54 0.32 10.22
CA LEU A 111 9.91 -1.00 9.68
C LEU A 111 10.80 -0.89 8.44
N LEU A 112 10.54 0.08 7.55
CA LEU A 112 11.39 0.34 6.39
C LEU A 112 12.77 0.88 6.79
N PHE A 113 12.85 1.71 7.83
CA PHE A 113 14.13 2.16 8.39
C PHE A 113 14.94 0.99 8.97
N VAL A 114 14.30 0.09 9.73
CA VAL A 114 14.93 -1.12 10.25
C VAL A 114 15.38 -2.03 9.11
N THR A 115 14.54 -2.21 8.10
CA THR A 115 14.87 -2.98 6.87
C THR A 115 16.14 -2.44 6.21
N MET A 116 16.22 -1.12 6.02
CA MET A 116 17.40 -0.46 5.46
C MET A 116 18.66 -0.80 6.28
N PHE A 117 18.61 -0.63 7.60
CA PHE A 117 19.76 -0.89 8.46
C PHE A 117 20.22 -2.35 8.41
N LEU A 118 19.29 -3.29 8.47
CA LEU A 118 19.58 -4.72 8.39
C LEU A 118 20.15 -5.11 7.02
N ALA A 119 19.61 -4.56 5.94
CA ALA A 119 20.11 -4.81 4.59
C ALA A 119 21.54 -4.26 4.39
N LEU A 120 21.85 -3.07 4.92
CA LEU A 120 23.21 -2.51 4.92
C LEU A 120 24.21 -3.36 5.73
N LYS A 121 23.73 -4.16 6.69
CA LYS A 121 24.52 -5.13 7.46
C LYS A 121 24.60 -6.51 6.80
N GLY A 122 23.94 -6.72 5.65
CA GLY A 122 23.86 -8.01 4.97
C GLY A 122 23.00 -9.05 5.69
N LEU A 123 22.07 -8.63 6.55
CA LEU A 123 21.22 -9.53 7.33
C LEU A 123 19.93 -9.85 6.58
N ASN A 124 19.69 -11.14 6.31
CA ASN A 124 18.49 -11.63 5.62
C ASN A 124 17.17 -11.31 6.34
N ALA A 125 17.22 -10.99 7.65
CA ALA A 125 16.07 -10.52 8.42
C ALA A 125 15.42 -9.25 7.82
N ALA A 126 16.14 -8.48 6.98
CA ALA A 126 15.57 -7.36 6.25
C ALA A 126 14.36 -7.76 5.38
N ILE A 127 14.38 -8.95 4.77
CA ILE A 127 13.36 -9.41 3.82
C ILE A 127 11.98 -9.58 4.48
N PRO A 128 11.80 -10.39 5.56
CA PRO A 128 10.51 -10.54 6.21
C PRO A 128 10.03 -9.24 6.90
N ILE A 129 10.93 -8.37 7.34
CA ILE A 129 10.57 -7.07 7.92
C ILE A 129 10.03 -6.14 6.83
N ALA A 130 10.66 -6.11 5.65
CA ALA A 130 10.13 -5.39 4.48
C ALA A 130 8.76 -5.94 4.06
N ALA A 131 8.61 -7.26 4.02
CA ALA A 131 7.33 -7.90 3.72
C ALA A 131 6.25 -7.50 4.74
N THR A 132 6.61 -7.41 6.03
CA THR A 132 5.73 -6.92 7.10
C THR A 132 5.31 -5.47 6.86
N ALA A 133 6.23 -4.58 6.50
CA ALA A 133 5.89 -3.19 6.14
C ALA A 133 4.93 -3.13 4.95
N CYS A 134 5.21 -3.88 3.88
CA CYS A 134 4.34 -3.97 2.71
C CYS A 134 2.96 -4.54 3.04
N GLY A 135 2.88 -5.58 3.88
CA GLY A 135 1.61 -6.16 4.32
C GLY A 135 0.76 -5.17 5.11
N LEU A 136 1.40 -4.41 5.99
CA LEU A 136 0.77 -3.38 6.81
C LEU A 136 0.18 -2.24 5.95
N GLN A 137 0.95 -1.75 4.97
CA GLN A 137 0.50 -0.74 4.02
C GLN A 137 -0.62 -1.27 3.10
N ASN A 138 -0.51 -2.51 2.63
CA ASN A 138 -1.50 -3.10 1.74
C ASN A 138 -2.84 -3.39 2.41
N ALA A 139 -2.82 -3.70 3.70
CA ALA A 139 -4.03 -3.88 4.50
C ALA A 139 -4.61 -2.56 5.01
N MET A 140 -3.87 -1.45 4.94
CA MET A 140 -4.39 -0.10 5.17
C MET A 140 -5.44 0.32 4.12
N ALA A 141 -5.52 -0.44 3.02
CA ALA A 141 -6.52 -0.35 1.97
C ALA A 141 -7.94 -0.14 2.51
N SER A 142 -8.52 1.01 2.18
CA SER A 142 -9.87 1.36 2.58
C SER A 142 -10.86 1.19 1.43
N SER A 143 -12.14 1.05 1.78
CA SER A 143 -13.21 1.11 0.79
C SER A 143 -13.65 2.56 0.57
N TYR A 144 -13.61 3.03 -0.67
CA TYR A 144 -14.12 4.33 -1.10
C TYR A 144 -15.25 4.16 -2.12
N ARG A 145 -16.47 4.58 -1.77
CA ARG A 145 -17.67 4.43 -2.62
C ARG A 145 -17.85 2.99 -3.17
N GLY A 146 -17.65 2.00 -2.30
CA GLY A 146 -17.73 0.57 -2.63
C GLY A 146 -16.53 0.01 -3.41
N LEU A 147 -15.53 0.84 -3.76
CA LEU A 147 -14.27 0.40 -4.35
C LEU A 147 -13.25 0.13 -3.25
N THR A 148 -12.79 -1.11 -3.11
CA THR A 148 -11.66 -1.45 -2.26
C THR A 148 -10.35 -1.06 -2.97
N LEU A 149 -9.60 -0.11 -2.41
CA LEU A 149 -8.36 0.39 -3.01
C LEU A 149 -7.14 -0.27 -2.36
N ARG A 150 -6.44 -1.13 -3.12
CA ARG A 150 -5.16 -1.73 -2.70
C ARG A 150 -4.02 -1.22 -3.59
N THR A 151 -2.94 -0.74 -2.99
CA THR A 151 -1.84 -0.03 -3.68
C THR A 151 -0.95 -0.94 -4.51
N THR A 152 -0.76 -2.20 -4.10
CA THR A 152 0.08 -3.18 -4.82
C THR A 152 -0.72 -4.18 -5.67
N HIS A 153 -2.05 -4.09 -5.66
CA HIS A 153 -2.90 -5.04 -6.38
C HIS A 153 -3.04 -4.67 -7.86
N VAL A 154 -1.90 -4.55 -8.55
CA VAL A 154 -1.78 -4.07 -9.93
C VAL A 154 -2.62 -4.92 -10.90
N THR A 155 -2.64 -6.25 -10.73
CA THR A 155 -3.49 -7.14 -11.55
C THR A 155 -4.96 -6.77 -11.49
N GLY A 156 -5.47 -6.47 -10.29
CA GLY A 156 -6.86 -6.01 -10.13
C GLY A 156 -7.09 -4.63 -10.74
N ILE A 157 -6.14 -3.71 -10.60
CA ILE A 157 -6.25 -2.36 -11.19
C ILE A 157 -6.31 -2.44 -12.72
N VAL A 158 -5.43 -3.23 -13.34
CA VAL A 158 -5.37 -3.38 -14.81
C VAL A 158 -6.65 -4.04 -15.33
N THR A 159 -7.15 -5.09 -14.68
CA THR A 159 -8.39 -5.76 -15.07
C THR A 159 -9.61 -4.85 -14.91
N ASP A 160 -9.70 -4.09 -13.81
CA ASP A 160 -10.77 -3.10 -13.61
C ASP A 160 -10.72 -1.98 -14.65
N LEU A 161 -9.54 -1.44 -14.97
CA LEU A 161 -9.38 -0.43 -16.01
C LEU A 161 -9.81 -0.97 -17.38
N GLY A 162 -9.43 -2.20 -17.71
CA GLY A 162 -9.87 -2.89 -18.92
C GLY A 162 -11.39 -3.04 -19.00
N ALA A 163 -12.04 -3.46 -17.91
CA ALA A 163 -13.49 -3.57 -17.83
C ALA A 163 -14.19 -2.22 -17.96
N LEU A 164 -13.66 -1.16 -17.32
CA LEU A 164 -14.20 0.19 -17.43
C LEU A 164 -14.10 0.73 -18.87
N LEU A 165 -12.95 0.53 -19.52
CA LEU A 165 -12.76 0.94 -20.91
C LEU A 165 -13.69 0.14 -21.84
N GLY A 166 -13.79 -1.17 -21.66
CA GLY A 166 -14.68 -2.03 -22.43
C GLY A 166 -16.15 -1.64 -22.31
N ASN A 167 -16.63 -1.32 -21.10
CA ASN A 167 -17.99 -0.82 -20.88
C ASN A 167 -18.23 0.52 -21.59
N ARG A 168 -17.25 1.43 -21.55
CA ARG A 168 -17.33 2.72 -22.24
C ARG A 168 -17.40 2.55 -23.76
N LEU A 169 -16.62 1.63 -24.32
CA LEU A 169 -16.64 1.30 -25.75
C LEU A 169 -17.96 0.67 -26.19
N GLN A 170 -18.68 -0.02 -25.29
CA GLN A 170 -20.04 -0.53 -25.53
C GLN A 170 -21.13 0.55 -25.35
N GLY A 171 -20.76 1.82 -25.13
CA GLY A 171 -21.71 2.91 -24.90
C GLY A 171 -22.38 2.89 -23.52
N ARG A 172 -21.90 2.06 -22.58
CA ARG A 172 -22.42 2.04 -21.21
C ARG A 172 -21.85 3.22 -20.42
N GLU A 173 -22.66 3.73 -19.49
CA GLU A 173 -22.19 4.78 -18.58
C GLU A 173 -21.09 4.25 -17.65
N VAL A 174 -19.97 4.99 -17.61
CA VAL A 174 -18.83 4.66 -16.76
C VAL A 174 -18.49 5.88 -15.91
N LYS A 175 -18.40 5.66 -14.60
CA LYS A 175 -18.03 6.71 -13.65
C LYS A 175 -16.57 7.13 -13.85
N SER A 176 -16.33 8.28 -14.51
CA SER A 176 -14.99 8.78 -14.86
C SER A 176 -14.05 8.93 -13.67
N TRP A 177 -14.59 9.21 -12.47
CA TRP A 177 -13.77 9.30 -11.26
C TRP A 177 -13.11 7.96 -10.90
N LYS A 178 -13.80 6.83 -11.11
CA LYS A 178 -13.27 5.49 -10.79
C LYS A 178 -12.10 5.17 -11.71
N PHE A 179 -12.26 5.45 -13.00
CA PHE A 179 -11.19 5.30 -13.99
C PHE A 179 -9.98 6.17 -13.65
N GLY A 180 -10.20 7.46 -13.37
CA GLY A 180 -9.12 8.38 -13.01
C GLY A 180 -8.35 7.97 -11.75
N LEU A 181 -9.05 7.47 -10.73
CA LEU A 181 -8.43 7.00 -9.49
C LEU A 181 -7.54 5.78 -9.74
N LEU A 182 -8.09 4.75 -10.39
CA LEU A 182 -7.34 3.52 -10.70
C LEU A 182 -6.13 3.80 -11.59
N LEU A 183 -6.30 4.66 -12.59
CA LEU A 183 -5.20 5.08 -13.46
C LEU A 183 -4.13 5.86 -12.68
N SER A 184 -4.52 6.77 -11.78
CA SER A 184 -3.55 7.50 -10.95
C SER A 184 -2.76 6.57 -10.02
N VAL A 185 -3.40 5.56 -9.44
CA VAL A 185 -2.74 4.56 -8.58
C VAL A 185 -1.74 3.75 -9.41
N LEU A 186 -2.12 3.31 -10.62
CA LEU A 186 -1.25 2.55 -11.52
C LEU A 186 -0.02 3.36 -11.96
N ILE A 187 -0.23 4.61 -12.40
CA ILE A 187 0.85 5.50 -12.83
C ILE A 187 1.77 5.80 -11.64
N ALA A 188 1.21 6.11 -10.47
CA ALA A 188 1.99 6.39 -9.28
C ALA A 188 2.87 5.19 -8.87
N PHE A 189 2.32 3.97 -8.91
CA PHE A 189 3.10 2.74 -8.66
C PHE A 189 4.29 2.63 -9.62
N PHE A 190 4.04 2.81 -10.91
CA PHE A 190 5.08 2.73 -11.94
C PHE A 190 6.17 3.80 -11.75
N VAL A 191 5.77 5.06 -11.54
CA VAL A 191 6.70 6.18 -11.29
C VAL A 191 7.50 5.95 -10.01
N GLY A 192 6.85 5.45 -8.95
CA GLY A 192 7.51 5.05 -7.73
C GLY A 192 8.58 3.98 -7.97
N GLY A 193 8.25 2.96 -8.76
CA GLY A 193 9.19 1.92 -9.15
C GLY A 193 10.40 2.44 -9.93
N LEU A 194 10.19 3.35 -10.90
CA LEU A 194 11.28 4.03 -11.59
C LEU A 194 12.17 4.81 -10.61
N GLY A 195 11.55 5.57 -9.69
CA GLY A 195 12.26 6.26 -8.62
C GLY A 195 13.07 5.32 -7.73
N GLY A 196 12.51 4.14 -7.40
CA GLY A 196 13.16 3.10 -6.60
C GLY A 196 14.39 2.53 -7.28
N ALA A 197 14.28 2.19 -8.57
CA ALA A 197 15.41 1.72 -9.36
C ALA A 197 16.53 2.77 -9.44
N LEU A 198 16.16 4.03 -9.73
CA LEU A 198 17.12 5.13 -9.82
C LEU A 198 17.83 5.37 -8.49
N PHE A 199 17.09 5.49 -7.39
CA PHE A 199 17.69 5.74 -6.07
C PHE A 199 18.53 4.56 -5.60
N LEU A 200 18.12 3.32 -5.85
CA LEU A 200 18.93 2.16 -5.54
C LEU A 200 20.26 2.19 -6.31
N SER A 201 20.23 2.57 -7.59
CA SER A 201 21.45 2.67 -8.41
C SER A 201 22.42 3.75 -7.93
N LEU A 202 21.90 4.85 -7.36
CA LEU A 202 22.69 5.98 -6.89
C LEU A 202 23.17 5.85 -5.43
N PHE A 203 22.33 5.28 -4.57
CA PHE A 203 22.53 5.31 -3.11
C PHE A 203 22.58 3.92 -2.46
N GLY A 204 22.40 2.84 -3.22
CA GLY A 204 22.30 1.49 -2.66
C GLY A 204 21.09 1.38 -1.70
N MET A 205 21.23 0.58 -0.64
CA MET A 205 20.11 0.35 0.29
C MET A 205 19.68 1.59 1.08
N TRP A 206 20.48 2.67 1.11
CA TRP A 206 20.03 3.96 1.65
C TRP A 206 18.79 4.51 0.93
N ALA A 207 18.48 4.03 -0.28
CA ALA A 207 17.24 4.31 -1.00
C ALA A 207 15.98 4.04 -0.13
N LEU A 208 15.96 2.97 0.68
CA LEU A 208 14.83 2.70 1.58
C LEU A 208 14.62 3.81 2.63
N GLY A 209 15.66 4.57 2.96
CA GLY A 209 15.56 5.74 3.84
C GLY A 209 14.63 6.81 3.28
N ALA A 210 14.56 6.97 1.96
CA ALA A 210 13.64 7.91 1.31
C ALA A 210 12.17 7.48 1.51
N ALA A 211 11.86 6.20 1.26
CA ALA A 211 10.52 5.66 1.49
C ALA A 211 10.13 5.74 2.98
N SER A 212 11.05 5.38 3.88
CA SER A 212 10.88 5.53 5.33
C SER A 212 10.54 6.97 5.71
N GLY A 213 11.31 7.94 5.23
CA GLY A 213 11.10 9.36 5.53
C GLY A 213 9.73 9.85 5.05
N VAL A 214 9.33 9.48 3.83
CA VAL A 214 8.00 9.82 3.28
C VAL A 214 6.88 9.24 4.16
N CYS A 215 6.98 7.97 4.59
CA CYS A 215 5.97 7.36 5.45
C CYS A 215 5.91 8.02 6.83
N LEU A 216 7.05 8.31 7.45
CA LEU A 216 7.11 8.98 8.75
C LEU A 216 6.49 10.39 8.69
N ILE A 217 6.89 11.19 7.71
CA ILE A 217 6.36 12.55 7.52
C ILE A 217 4.85 12.48 7.26
N SER A 218 4.42 11.61 6.35
CA SER A 218 3.01 11.43 6.03
C SER A 218 2.20 10.99 7.26
N GLY A 219 2.75 10.10 8.08
CA GLY A 219 2.12 9.63 9.32
C GLY A 219 1.91 10.76 10.32
N VAL A 220 2.93 11.59 10.55
CA VAL A 220 2.85 12.79 11.39
C VAL A 220 1.80 13.76 10.83
N THR A 221 1.85 14.06 9.53
CA THR A 221 0.90 14.97 8.87
C THR A 221 -0.54 14.48 9.01
N VAL A 222 -0.80 13.18 8.79
CA VAL A 222 -2.14 12.59 8.94
C VAL A 222 -2.66 12.71 10.37
N ILE A 223 -1.80 12.52 11.37
CA ILE A 223 -2.16 12.69 12.78
C ILE A 223 -2.55 14.14 13.07
N PHE A 224 -1.73 15.11 12.62
CA PHE A 224 -2.02 16.53 12.81
C PHE A 224 -3.33 16.96 12.12
N ILE A 225 -3.54 16.53 10.87
CA ILE A 225 -4.79 16.82 10.14
C ILE A 225 -5.98 16.22 10.91
N ALA A 226 -5.88 14.96 11.34
CA ALA A 226 -6.96 14.30 12.08
C ALA A 226 -7.25 15.00 13.41
N MET A 227 -6.23 15.47 14.13
CA MET A 227 -6.39 16.26 15.36
C MET A 227 -7.11 17.57 15.10
N ALA A 228 -6.73 18.31 14.06
CA ALA A 228 -7.36 19.58 13.70
C ALA A 228 -8.84 19.38 13.30
N THR A 229 -9.16 18.30 12.59
CA THR A 229 -10.55 17.98 12.21
C THR A 229 -11.40 17.51 13.40
N ASP A 230 -10.80 16.81 14.38
CA ASP A 230 -11.51 16.43 15.61
C ASP A 230 -11.88 17.66 16.45
N VAL A 231 -11.00 18.67 16.51
CA VAL A 231 -11.21 19.92 17.28
C VAL A 231 -12.22 20.86 16.60
N ALA A 232 -12.28 20.88 15.26
CA ALA A 232 -13.24 21.70 14.53
C ALA A 232 -14.69 21.14 14.54
N GLY A 233 -14.87 19.90 15.01
CA GLY A 233 -16.16 19.21 15.07
C GLY A 233 -16.84 19.19 16.43
N THR A 234 -16.25 19.85 17.44
CA THR A 234 -16.82 20.07 18.79
C THR A 234 -17.26 21.51 18.95
#